data_AF-A0A6I9Q3Y8-F1
#
_entry.id   AF-A0A6I9Q3Y8-F1
#
_cell.length_a   1.000
_cell.length_b   1.000
_cell.length_c   1.000
_cell.angle_alpha   90.00
_cell.angle_beta   90.00
_cell.angle_gamma   90.00
#
_symmetry.space_group_name_H-M   'P 1'
#
loop_
_entity.id
_entity.type
_entity.pdbx_description
1 polymer ?
#
loop_
_entity_poly.entity_id
_entity_poly.type
_entity_poly.pdbx_seq_one_letter_code
_entity_poly.pdbx_strand_id
1 'polypeptide(L)'
;MQVEDKADVLNKELLSTKQRLVETEEEKRQQEEETAQLKEVFRRELEKAELEIKKTTAIIAEYKQICSQLSTRLEKQQAATKEELDIVRSKVMGCDRCRDLFTTLGSLQASSPGRDHTSTEPMDEEKDGLKEQLRHLELELAQTKLQLVEAKCRMQELEHQRGVLMNEIQAAKNSWFSKTLGSLKSSSSSSSSSTSQAPSSPKEGPA
;
A
#
# COMPACT_ATOMS: atom_id res chain seq x y z
N MET A 1 -30.70 -38.06 -58.78
CA MET A 1 -31.56 -37.19 -57.94
C MET A 1 -31.45 -37.51 -56.46
N GLN A 2 -32.21 -38.43 -55.86
CA GLN A 2 -32.25 -38.55 -54.38
C GLN A 2 -30.90 -38.88 -53.69
N VAL A 3 -30.03 -39.65 -54.34
CA VAL A 3 -28.67 -39.98 -53.84
C VAL A 3 -27.70 -38.81 -54.02
N GLU A 4 -27.90 -38.04 -55.08
CA GLU A 4 -27.09 -36.90 -55.51
C GLU A 4 -27.32 -35.70 -54.59
N ASP A 5 -28.59 -35.39 -54.32
CA ASP A 5 -28.98 -34.34 -53.36
C ASP A 5 -28.43 -34.64 -51.95
N LYS A 6 -28.43 -35.92 -51.56
CA LYS A 6 -27.89 -36.35 -50.27
C LYS A 6 -26.36 -36.24 -50.21
N ALA A 7 -25.67 -36.52 -51.32
CA ALA A 7 -24.22 -36.32 -51.42
C ALA A 7 -23.85 -34.83 -51.32
N ASP A 8 -24.63 -33.95 -51.96
CA ASP A 8 -24.42 -32.50 -51.91
C ASP A 8 -24.64 -31.92 -50.51
N VAL A 9 -25.68 -32.37 -49.81
CA VAL A 9 -25.92 -31.99 -48.40
C VAL A 9 -24.75 -32.40 -47.51
N LEU A 10 -24.30 -33.65 -47.61
CA LEU A 10 -23.16 -34.15 -46.83
C LEU A 10 -21.87 -33.41 -47.15
N ASN A 11 -21.62 -33.05 -48.41
CA ASN A 11 -20.45 -32.29 -48.81
C ASN A 11 -20.47 -30.87 -48.22
N LYS A 12 -21.64 -30.22 -48.20
CA LYS A 12 -21.82 -28.90 -47.57
C LYS A 12 -21.61 -28.94 -46.06
N GLU A 13 -22.16 -29.95 -45.38
CA GLU A 13 -21.96 -30.16 -43.95
C GLU A 13 -20.51 -30.48 -43.60
N LEU A 14 -19.83 -31.29 -44.42
CA LEU A 14 -18.41 -31.59 -44.28
C LEU A 14 -17.55 -30.32 -44.39
N LEU A 15 -17.81 -29.48 -45.38
CA LEU A 15 -17.10 -28.21 -45.55
C LEU A 15 -17.35 -27.26 -44.37
N SER A 16 -18.60 -27.12 -43.93
CA SER A 16 -18.95 -26.30 -42.75
C SER A 16 -18.28 -26.80 -41.47
N THR A 17 -18.14 -28.11 -41.31
CA THR A 17 -17.48 -28.72 -40.14
C THR A 17 -15.97 -28.54 -40.21
N LYS A 18 -15.35 -28.69 -41.39
CA LYS A 18 -13.92 -28.40 -41.59
C LYS A 18 -13.59 -26.94 -41.28
N GLN A 19 -14.41 -26.00 -41.75
CA GLN A 19 -14.21 -24.57 -41.49
C GLN A 19 -14.26 -24.27 -39.98
N ARG A 20 -15.28 -24.77 -39.27
CA ARG A 20 -15.38 -24.62 -37.81
C ARG A 20 -14.21 -25.25 -37.06
N LEU A 21 -13.69 -26.40 -37.53
CA LEU A 21 -12.53 -27.04 -36.93
C LEU A 21 -11.30 -26.14 -37.03
N VAL A 22 -11.02 -25.58 -38.21
CA VAL A 22 -9.90 -24.66 -38.43
C VAL A 22 -10.02 -23.42 -37.54
N GLU A 23 -11.19 -22.79 -37.51
CA GLU A 23 -11.45 -21.63 -36.63
C GLU A 23 -11.21 -21.97 -35.15
N THR A 24 -11.67 -23.13 -34.70
CA THR A 24 -11.47 -23.59 -33.32
C THR A 24 -9.98 -23.88 -33.02
N GLU A 25 -9.25 -24.45 -33.97
CA GLU A 25 -7.81 -24.71 -33.83
C GLU A 25 -7.00 -23.41 -33.76
N GLU A 26 -7.37 -22.41 -34.57
CA GLU A 26 -6.75 -21.08 -34.54
C GLU A 26 -7.04 -20.35 -33.22
N GLU A 27 -8.29 -20.36 -32.74
CA GLU A 27 -8.67 -19.81 -31.43
C GLU A 27 -7.91 -20.49 -30.29
N LYS A 28 -7.82 -21.83 -30.32
CA LYS A 28 -7.05 -22.59 -29.34
C LYS A 28 -5.58 -22.18 -29.35
N ARG A 29 -4.97 -22.07 -30.52
CA ARG A 29 -3.56 -21.63 -30.65
C ARG A 29 -3.36 -20.25 -30.05
N GLN A 30 -4.29 -19.32 -30.33
CA GLN A 30 -4.22 -17.97 -29.79
C GLN A 30 -4.37 -17.94 -28.26
N GLN A 31 -5.28 -18.74 -27.70
CA GLN A 31 -5.42 -18.88 -26.25
C GLN A 31 -4.17 -19.48 -25.58
N GLU A 32 -3.52 -20.44 -26.23
CA GLU A 32 -2.26 -21.02 -25.75
C GLU A 32 -1.12 -19.97 -25.74
N GLU A 33 -1.02 -19.14 -26.79
CA GLU A 33 -0.07 -18.04 -26.87
C GLU A 33 -0.33 -16.97 -25.80
N GLU A 34 -1.58 -16.54 -25.61
CA GLU A 34 -1.97 -15.60 -24.55
C GLU A 34 -1.67 -16.15 -23.16
N THR A 35 -1.96 -17.43 -22.93
CA THR A 35 -1.65 -18.13 -21.68
C THR A 35 -0.15 -18.18 -21.42
N ALA A 36 0.66 -18.42 -22.46
CA ALA A 36 2.12 -18.44 -22.34
C ALA A 36 2.67 -17.05 -21.99
N GLN A 37 2.17 -16.00 -22.65
CA GLN A 37 2.55 -14.61 -22.35
C GLN A 37 2.17 -14.22 -20.92
N LEU A 38 0.96 -14.59 -20.48
CA LEU A 38 0.49 -14.29 -19.14
C LEU A 38 1.34 -14.99 -18.06
N LYS A 39 1.66 -16.27 -18.25
CA LYS A 39 2.57 -17.01 -17.35
C LYS A 39 3.94 -16.34 -17.25
N GLU A 40 4.47 -15.88 -18.37
CA GLU A 40 5.76 -15.23 -18.43
C GLU A 40 5.75 -13.85 -17.74
N VAL A 41 4.67 -13.07 -17.87
CA VAL A 41 4.48 -11.82 -17.11
C VAL A 41 4.42 -12.12 -15.61
N PHE A 42 3.62 -13.10 -15.19
CA PHE A 42 3.56 -13.48 -13.78
C PHE A 42 4.90 -13.94 -13.22
N ARG A 43 5.65 -14.73 -13.99
CA ARG A 43 7.00 -15.16 -13.60
C ARG A 43 7.92 -13.97 -13.35
N ARG A 44 7.94 -13.00 -14.27
CA ARG A 44 8.78 -11.80 -14.15
C ARG A 44 8.39 -10.93 -12.94
N GLU A 45 7.10 -10.73 -12.71
CA GLU A 45 6.64 -9.96 -11.55
C GLU A 45 6.93 -10.67 -10.23
N LEU A 46 6.83 -12.01 -10.20
CA LEU A 46 7.21 -12.81 -9.03
C LEU A 46 8.70 -12.64 -8.73
N GLU A 47 9.57 -12.81 -9.73
CA GLU A 47 11.03 -12.66 -9.58
C GLU A 47 11.41 -11.25 -9.11
N LYS A 48 10.75 -10.23 -9.65
CA LYS A 48 10.94 -8.84 -9.24
C LYS A 48 10.53 -8.61 -7.78
N ALA A 49 9.38 -9.15 -7.37
CA ALA A 49 8.91 -9.05 -5.99
C ALA A 49 9.87 -9.77 -5.03
N GLU A 50 10.36 -10.96 -5.39
CA GLU A 50 11.35 -11.69 -4.60
C GLU A 50 12.67 -10.93 -4.45
N LEU A 51 13.15 -10.26 -5.50
CA LEU A 51 14.35 -9.44 -5.45
C LEU A 51 14.17 -8.23 -4.51
N GLU A 52 13.02 -7.54 -4.58
CA GLU A 52 12.71 -6.43 -3.67
C GLU A 52 12.58 -6.91 -2.21
N ILE A 53 11.97 -8.08 -1.97
CA ILE A 53 11.91 -8.68 -0.63
C ILE A 53 13.32 -8.97 -0.11
N LYS A 54 14.21 -9.55 -0.94
CA LYS A 54 15.60 -9.83 -0.55
C LYS A 54 16.35 -8.54 -0.21
N LYS A 55 16.21 -7.51 -1.06
CA LYS A 55 16.84 -6.19 -0.84
C LYS A 55 16.36 -5.53 0.43
N THR A 56 15.04 -5.44 0.65
CA THR A 56 14.46 -4.84 1.85
C THR A 56 14.85 -5.61 3.12
N THR A 57 14.88 -6.95 3.06
CA THR A 57 15.33 -7.79 4.16
C THR A 57 16.80 -7.54 4.50
N ALA A 58 17.68 -7.40 3.50
CA ALA A 58 19.09 -7.08 3.71
C ALA A 58 19.27 -5.70 4.39
N ILE A 59 18.56 -4.67 3.90
CA ILE A 59 18.59 -3.33 4.49
C ILE A 59 18.13 -3.37 5.96
N ILE A 60 17.07 -4.11 6.28
CA ILE A 60 16.57 -4.26 7.65
C ILE A 60 17.62 -4.94 8.53
N ALA A 61 18.30 -5.97 8.02
CA ALA A 61 19.35 -6.68 8.76
C ALA A 61 20.54 -5.76 9.06
N GLU A 62 21.00 -5.00 8.06
CA GLU A 62 22.09 -4.02 8.22
C GLU A 62 21.71 -2.91 9.21
N TYR A 63 20.48 -2.38 9.11
CA TYR A 63 19.98 -1.38 10.05
C TYR A 63 20.02 -1.89 11.50
N LYS A 64 19.49 -3.11 11.74
CA LYS A 64 19.54 -3.75 13.06
C LYS A 64 20.97 -3.94 13.57
N GLN A 65 21.88 -4.33 12.68
CA GLN A 65 23.30 -4.48 13.02
C GLN A 65 23.92 -3.14 13.44
N ILE A 66 23.65 -2.06 12.72
CA ILE A 66 24.12 -0.71 13.06
C ILE A 66 23.57 -0.29 14.42
N CYS A 67 22.27 -0.46 14.66
CA CYS A 67 21.66 -0.15 15.96
C CYS A 67 22.33 -0.92 17.10
N SER A 68 22.51 -2.23 16.96
CA SER A 68 23.19 -3.06 17.96
C SER A 68 24.64 -2.60 18.22
N GLN A 69 25.38 -2.24 17.17
CA GLN A 69 26.74 -1.72 17.30
C GLN A 69 26.77 -0.37 18.02
N LEU A 70 25.84 0.54 17.70
CA LEU A 70 25.74 1.84 18.36
C LEU A 70 25.37 1.69 19.83
N SER A 71 24.39 0.85 20.17
CA SER A 71 24.04 0.54 21.57
C SER A 71 25.25 0.00 22.34
N THR A 72 25.97 -0.96 21.77
CA THR A 72 27.18 -1.54 22.41
C THR A 72 28.27 -0.49 22.62
N ARG A 73 28.49 0.41 21.64
CA ARG A 73 29.48 1.50 21.77
C ARG A 73 29.06 2.50 22.85
N LEU A 74 27.77 2.85 22.90
CA LEU A 74 27.23 3.77 23.90
C LEU A 74 27.39 3.21 25.31
N GLU A 75 27.03 1.94 25.53
CA GLU A 75 27.18 1.27 26.82
C GLU A 75 28.65 1.23 27.27
N LYS A 76 29.57 0.92 26.35
CA LYS A 76 31.01 0.94 26.64
C LYS A 76 31.50 2.34 27.02
N GLN A 77 31.08 3.38 26.31
CA GLN A 77 31.43 4.76 26.62
C GLN A 77 30.86 5.18 27.98
N GLN A 78 29.60 4.88 28.26
CA GLN A 78 28.98 5.16 29.57
C GLN A 78 29.70 4.45 30.71
N ALA A 79 30.08 3.18 30.53
CA ALA A 79 30.84 2.43 31.53
C ALA A 79 32.23 3.05 31.76
N ALA A 80 32.96 3.39 30.70
CA ALA A 80 34.28 4.00 30.79
C ALA A 80 34.22 5.38 31.46
N THR A 81 33.30 6.26 31.05
CA THR A 81 33.12 7.58 31.68
C THR A 81 32.71 7.45 33.16
N LYS A 82 31.86 6.49 33.50
CA LYS A 82 31.48 6.24 34.89
C LYS A 82 32.70 5.80 35.72
N GLU A 83 33.52 4.90 35.19
CA GLU A 83 34.75 4.46 35.85
C GLU A 83 35.74 5.62 36.04
N GLU A 84 35.95 6.45 35.02
CA GLU A 84 36.79 7.65 35.12
C GLU A 84 36.27 8.63 36.20
N LEU A 85 34.95 8.87 36.23
CA LEU A 85 34.33 9.69 37.27
C LEU A 85 34.49 9.10 38.67
N ASP A 86 34.35 7.78 38.82
CA ASP A 86 34.55 7.11 40.10
C ASP A 86 36.02 7.16 40.56
N ILE A 87 36.99 7.09 39.64
CA ILE A 87 38.42 7.32 39.93
C ILE A 87 38.65 8.75 40.41
N VAL A 88 38.12 9.74 39.69
CA VAL A 88 38.23 11.16 40.08
C VAL A 88 37.60 11.38 41.45
N ARG A 89 36.38 10.86 41.67
CA ARG A 89 35.68 10.91 42.96
C ARG A 89 36.51 10.30 44.08
N SER A 90 37.08 9.11 43.86
CA SER A 90 37.93 8.44 44.84
C SER A 90 39.16 9.30 45.22
N LYS A 91 39.84 9.88 44.23
CA LYS A 91 40.97 10.79 44.46
C LYS A 91 40.57 12.05 45.22
N VAL A 92 39.43 12.67 44.89
CA VAL A 92 38.91 13.87 45.58
C VAL A 92 38.58 13.55 47.04
N MET A 93 37.89 12.44 47.29
CA MET A 93 37.52 12.02 48.65
C MET A 93 38.72 11.55 49.48
N GLY A 94 39.79 11.09 48.85
CA GLY A 94 41.06 10.74 49.49
C GLY A 94 41.96 11.94 49.83
N CYS A 95 41.61 13.16 49.41
CA CYS A 95 42.36 14.38 49.70
C CYS A 95 41.72 15.13 50.87
N ASP A 96 42.44 15.26 51.99
CA ASP A 96 41.91 15.93 53.20
C ASP A 96 41.55 17.40 53.01
N ARG A 97 42.13 18.08 52.01
CA ARG A 97 41.78 19.48 51.67
C ARG A 97 40.57 19.61 50.74
N CYS A 98 40.24 18.56 49.98
CA CYS A 98 39.19 18.60 48.97
C CYS A 98 37.91 17.88 49.42
N ARG A 99 38.02 16.88 50.31
CA ARG A 99 36.90 16.05 50.77
C ARG A 99 35.71 16.86 51.30
N ASP A 100 35.98 17.93 52.05
CA ASP A 100 34.93 18.72 52.69
C ASP A 100 34.36 19.81 51.75
N LEU A 101 34.97 20.02 50.58
CA LEU A 101 34.52 20.96 49.56
C LEU A 101 33.54 20.31 48.56
N PHE A 102 33.52 18.98 48.46
CA PHE A 102 32.71 18.24 47.51
C PHE A 102 31.75 17.28 48.23
N THR A 103 30.49 17.28 47.79
CA THR A 103 29.53 16.25 48.19
C THR A 103 29.93 14.89 47.60
N THR A 104 29.45 13.80 48.20
CA THR A 104 29.59 12.42 47.65
C THR A 104 29.06 12.26 46.22
N LEU A 105 28.16 13.15 45.79
CA LEU A 105 27.64 13.21 44.42
C LEU A 105 28.53 14.01 43.44
N GLY A 106 29.61 14.63 43.90
CA GLY A 106 30.55 15.40 43.07
C GLY A 106 30.18 16.87 42.86
N SER A 107 29.14 17.37 43.53
CA SER A 107 28.78 18.80 43.52
C SER A 107 29.56 19.55 44.60
N LEU A 108 30.06 20.75 44.28
CA LEU A 108 30.72 21.65 45.23
C LEU A 108 29.74 22.06 46.34
N GLN A 109 30.11 21.82 47.60
CA GLN A 109 29.43 22.47 48.72
C GLN A 109 29.90 23.92 48.78
N ALA A 110 29.18 24.80 48.09
CA ALA A 110 29.34 26.24 48.26
C ALA A 110 28.99 26.62 49.71
N SER A 111 29.99 26.71 50.56
CA SER A 111 29.90 27.47 51.80
C SER A 111 30.35 28.90 51.52
N SER A 112 29.43 29.80 51.16
CA SER A 112 29.44 31.21 51.59
C SER A 112 28.21 32.00 51.07
N PRO A 113 27.63 32.92 51.88
CA PRO A 113 26.60 33.86 51.46
C PRO A 113 27.23 35.00 50.66
N GLY A 114 26.78 35.21 49.43
CA GLY A 114 27.33 36.24 48.55
C GLY A 114 26.79 36.09 47.15
N ARG A 115 25.51 36.40 47.00
CA ARG A 115 24.81 36.38 45.72
C ARG A 115 25.17 37.66 44.98
N ASP A 116 26.20 37.58 44.16
CA ASP A 116 26.37 38.41 42.96
C ASP A 116 27.46 37.75 42.10
N HIS A 117 27.03 36.86 41.21
CA HIS A 117 27.85 36.45 40.09
C HIS A 117 26.94 36.23 38.89
N THR A 118 26.94 37.23 38.01
CA THR A 118 26.51 37.18 36.62
C THR A 118 27.13 35.96 35.93
N SER A 119 26.33 34.92 35.69
CA SER A 119 26.71 33.76 34.86
C SER A 119 25.44 33.09 34.34
N THR A 120 24.63 33.87 33.64
CA THR A 120 23.73 33.38 32.60
C THR A 120 24.36 33.89 31.30
N GLU A 121 24.28 33.15 30.18
CA GLU A 121 24.23 33.68 28.79
C GLU A 121 24.78 32.74 27.69
N PRO A 122 25.63 31.70 27.88
CA PRO A 122 25.94 30.79 26.75
C PRO A 122 24.99 29.59 26.62
N MET A 123 24.53 29.03 27.74
CA MET A 123 23.81 27.76 27.78
C MET A 123 22.30 27.91 27.57
N ASP A 124 21.73 29.07 27.90
CA ASP A 124 20.31 29.35 27.70
C ASP A 124 19.98 29.62 26.21
N GLU A 125 20.88 30.26 25.47
CA GLU A 125 20.70 30.50 24.03
C GLU A 125 20.71 29.21 23.20
N GLU A 126 21.63 28.28 23.47
CA GLU A 126 21.65 26.97 22.80
C GLU A 126 20.39 26.13 23.12
N LYS A 127 19.94 26.17 24.38
CA LYS A 127 18.73 25.48 24.82
C LYS A 127 17.48 26.04 24.13
N ASP A 128 17.39 27.35 23.99
CA ASP A 128 16.26 28.00 23.33
C ASP A 128 16.31 27.81 21.80
N GLY A 129 17.50 27.75 21.19
CA GLY A 129 17.68 27.34 19.79
C GLY A 129 17.22 25.91 19.50
N LEU A 130 17.53 24.96 20.39
CA LEU A 130 17.07 23.57 20.27
C LEU A 130 15.54 23.44 20.41
N LYS A 131 14.91 24.24 21.29
CA LYS A 131 13.45 24.26 21.42
C LYS A 131 12.78 24.82 20.17
N GLU A 132 13.35 25.85 19.56
CA GLU A 132 12.81 26.42 18.33
C GLU A 132 12.92 25.42 17.16
N GLN A 133 14.04 24.70 17.06
CA GLN A 133 14.20 23.61 16.09
C GLN A 133 13.20 22.48 16.31
N LEU A 134 12.96 22.09 17.58
CA LEU A 134 11.96 21.08 17.93
C LEU A 134 10.56 21.54 17.47
N ARG A 135 10.19 22.78 17.77
CA ARG A 135 8.90 23.36 17.37
C ARG A 135 8.75 23.42 15.85
N HIS A 136 9.82 23.75 15.14
CA HIS A 136 9.82 23.76 13.67
C HIS A 136 9.58 22.36 13.09
N LEU A 137 10.32 21.35 13.58
CA LEU A 137 10.16 19.96 13.16
C LEU A 137 8.76 19.41 13.50
N GLU A 138 8.19 19.80 14.64
CA GLU A 138 6.81 19.43 15.01
C GLU A 138 5.79 20.01 14.02
N LEU A 139 6.00 21.25 13.56
CA LEU A 139 5.13 21.88 12.57
C LEU A 139 5.25 21.21 11.19
N GLU A 140 6.47 20.94 10.72
CA GLU A 140 6.70 20.22 9.45
C GLU A 140 6.08 18.82 9.49
N LEU A 141 6.20 18.13 10.62
CA LEU A 141 5.57 16.82 10.82
C LEU A 141 4.04 16.91 10.76
N ALA A 142 3.44 17.92 11.40
CA ALA A 142 2.00 18.14 11.36
C ALA A 142 1.53 18.44 9.91
N GLN A 143 2.26 19.27 9.17
CA GLN A 143 1.95 19.58 7.77
C GLN A 143 2.07 18.35 6.87
N THR A 144 3.12 17.55 7.03
CA THR A 144 3.32 16.31 6.25
C THR A 144 2.23 15.28 6.57
N LYS A 145 1.84 15.16 7.84
CA LYS A 145 0.73 14.30 8.25
C LYS A 145 -0.59 14.74 7.61
N LEU A 146 -0.85 16.04 7.54
CA LEU A 146 -2.04 16.57 6.87
C LEU A 146 -2.04 16.23 5.37
N GLN A 147 -0.93 16.49 4.68
CA GLN A 147 -0.81 16.14 3.24
C GLN A 147 -0.99 14.65 2.99
N LEU A 148 -0.49 13.78 3.88
CA LEU A 148 -0.70 12.34 3.78
C LEU A 148 -2.18 11.96 3.91
N VAL A 149 -2.91 12.58 4.85
CA VAL A 149 -4.35 12.33 5.01
C VAL A 149 -5.12 12.82 3.78
N GLU A 150 -4.81 14.01 3.27
CA GLU A 150 -5.44 14.55 2.06
C GLU A 150 -5.20 13.64 0.84
N ALA A 151 -3.96 13.16 0.66
CA ALA A 151 -3.62 12.23 -0.41
C ALA A 151 -4.39 10.90 -0.27
N LYS A 152 -4.51 10.37 0.95
CA LYS A 152 -5.29 9.15 1.22
C LYS A 152 -6.78 9.34 0.92
N CYS A 153 -7.38 10.45 1.35
CA CYS A 153 -8.77 10.76 1.04
C CYS A 153 -8.99 10.89 -0.48
N ARG A 154 -8.07 11.54 -1.19
CA ARG A 154 -8.13 11.66 -2.65
C ARG A 154 -8.04 10.31 -3.35
N MET A 155 -7.18 9.42 -2.87
CA MET A 155 -7.07 8.06 -3.40
C MET A 155 -8.38 7.29 -3.20
N GLN A 156 -8.96 7.35 -2.00
CA GLN A 156 -10.22 6.69 -1.69
C GLN A 156 -11.38 7.21 -2.56
N GLU A 157 -11.44 8.53 -2.81
CA GLU A 157 -12.41 9.14 -3.71
C GLU A 157 -12.26 8.61 -5.15
N LEU A 158 -11.02 8.54 -5.66
CA LEU A 158 -10.75 7.99 -7.00
C LEU A 158 -11.10 6.50 -7.10
N GLU A 159 -10.83 5.72 -6.06
CA GLU A 159 -11.23 4.30 -5.99
C GLU A 159 -12.75 4.14 -6.02
N HIS A 160 -13.48 5.02 -5.32
CA HIS A 160 -14.93 5.04 -5.36
C HIS A 160 -15.44 5.39 -6.77
N GLN A 161 -14.92 6.46 -7.40
CA GLN A 161 -15.27 6.85 -8.77
C GLN A 161 -14.99 5.72 -9.78
N ARG A 162 -13.85 5.05 -9.66
CA ARG A 162 -13.53 3.86 -10.46
C ARG A 162 -14.58 2.76 -10.27
N GLY A 163 -14.99 2.50 -9.02
CA GLY A 163 -16.02 1.51 -8.70
C GLY A 163 -17.38 1.84 -9.32
N VAL A 164 -17.79 3.11 -9.26
CA VAL A 164 -19.02 3.60 -9.90
C VAL A 164 -18.96 3.39 -11.41
N LEU A 165 -17.90 3.85 -12.08
CA LEU A 165 -17.73 3.69 -13.52
C LEU A 165 -17.69 2.21 -13.94
N MET A 166 -17.08 1.34 -13.14
CA MET A 166 -17.09 -0.10 -13.43
C MET A 166 -18.51 -0.69 -13.35
N ASN A 167 -19.27 -0.30 -12.32
CA ASN A 167 -20.67 -0.71 -12.18
C ASN A 167 -21.52 -0.20 -13.36
N GLU A 168 -21.29 1.03 -13.83
CA GLU A 168 -21.96 1.58 -15.01
C GLU A 168 -21.60 0.81 -16.29
N ILE A 169 -20.33 0.48 -16.52
CA ILE A 169 -19.90 -0.37 -17.64
C ILE A 169 -20.58 -1.75 -17.56
N GLN A 170 -20.65 -2.35 -16.38
CA GLN A 170 -21.29 -3.65 -16.18
C GLN A 170 -22.81 -3.58 -16.37
N ALA A 171 -23.46 -2.52 -15.91
CA ALA A 171 -24.89 -2.30 -16.12
C ALA A 171 -25.21 -2.04 -17.61
N ALA A 172 -24.40 -1.21 -18.28
CA ALA A 172 -24.46 -1.02 -19.73
C ALA A 172 -24.26 -2.36 -20.44
N LYS A 173 -23.28 -3.17 -20.01
CA LYS A 173 -22.99 -4.52 -20.52
C LYS A 173 -24.22 -5.43 -20.43
N ASN A 174 -24.85 -5.50 -19.27
CA ASN A 174 -26.04 -6.32 -19.05
C ASN A 174 -27.25 -5.79 -19.83
N SER A 175 -27.37 -4.47 -20.00
CA SER A 175 -28.44 -3.81 -20.74
C SER A 175 -28.35 -4.08 -22.25
N TRP A 176 -27.16 -3.92 -22.87
CA TRP A 176 -27.01 -4.22 -24.31
C TRP A 176 -27.13 -5.72 -24.57
N PHE A 177 -26.56 -6.58 -23.71
CA PHE A 177 -26.62 -8.03 -23.91
C PHE A 177 -28.06 -8.54 -23.81
N SER A 178 -28.85 -8.04 -22.86
CA SER A 178 -30.27 -8.40 -22.71
C SER A 178 -31.14 -7.87 -23.86
N LYS A 179 -30.85 -6.67 -24.36
CA LYS A 179 -31.62 -6.06 -25.47
C LYS A 179 -31.31 -6.69 -26.83
N THR A 180 -30.06 -7.08 -27.07
CA THR A 180 -29.63 -7.65 -28.37
C THR A 180 -29.92 -9.16 -28.46
N LEU A 181 -29.65 -9.96 -27.42
CA LEU A 181 -30.02 -11.38 -27.43
C LEU A 181 -31.52 -11.62 -27.26
N GLY A 182 -32.22 -10.73 -26.54
CA GLY A 182 -33.68 -10.77 -26.44
C GLY A 182 -34.38 -10.55 -27.78
N SER A 183 -33.85 -9.65 -28.63
CA SER A 183 -34.44 -9.34 -29.94
C SER A 183 -34.21 -10.43 -31.00
N LEU A 184 -33.14 -11.22 -30.88
CA LEU A 184 -32.92 -12.38 -31.75
C LEU A 184 -33.86 -13.54 -31.41
N LYS A 185 -34.27 -13.70 -30.14
CA LYS A 185 -35.17 -14.78 -29.71
C LYS A 185 -36.65 -14.50 -30.01
N SER A 186 -37.07 -13.25 -30.23
CA SER A 186 -38.44 -12.92 -30.66
C SER A 186 -38.67 -13.06 -32.17
N SER A 187 -37.60 -13.27 -32.96
CA SER A 187 -37.68 -13.37 -34.43
C SER A 187 -37.89 -14.80 -34.95
N SER A 188 -37.96 -15.81 -34.06
CA SER A 188 -38.21 -17.22 -34.42
C SER A 188 -39.47 -17.81 -33.77
N SER A 189 -40.36 -16.96 -33.26
CA SER A 189 -41.66 -17.39 -32.72
C SER A 189 -42.80 -16.55 -33.31
N SER A 190 -43.09 -16.75 -34.59
CA SER A 190 -44.34 -16.29 -35.21
C SER A 190 -44.95 -17.38 -36.08
N SER A 191 -45.60 -18.35 -35.44
CA SER A 191 -46.68 -19.14 -36.07
C SER A 191 -47.47 -19.96 -35.04
N SER A 192 -48.46 -19.34 -34.39
CA SER A 192 -49.78 -19.97 -34.19
C SER A 192 -50.76 -19.08 -33.40
N SER A 193 -51.92 -18.89 -34.02
CA SER A 193 -53.27 -18.71 -33.44
C SER A 193 -53.66 -17.43 -32.66
N SER A 194 -54.54 -16.70 -33.33
CA SER A 194 -55.64 -15.82 -32.92
C SER A 194 -56.37 -16.14 -31.60
N THR A 195 -56.68 -15.09 -30.83
CA THR A 195 -58.06 -14.72 -30.39
C THR A 195 -58.08 -13.48 -29.47
N SER A 196 -59.10 -12.67 -29.70
CA SER A 196 -59.52 -11.38 -29.12
C SER A 196 -59.69 -11.31 -27.59
N GLN A 197 -59.36 -10.18 -26.96
CA GLN A 197 -60.33 -9.27 -26.28
C GLN A 197 -59.69 -8.03 -25.64
N ALA A 198 -60.56 -7.06 -25.33
CA ALA A 198 -60.40 -5.60 -25.21
C ALA A 198 -59.87 -5.09 -23.83
N PRO A 199 -59.70 -3.76 -23.61
CA PRO A 199 -58.83 -3.18 -22.59
C PRO A 199 -59.57 -2.71 -21.32
N SER A 200 -58.84 -2.61 -20.20
CA SER A 200 -59.19 -1.73 -19.08
C SER A 200 -57.98 -1.42 -18.16
N SER A 201 -57.83 -0.14 -17.83
CA SER A 201 -56.99 0.44 -16.76
C SER A 201 -57.93 1.02 -15.68
N PRO A 202 -57.47 1.61 -14.56
CA PRO A 202 -56.36 1.29 -13.64
C PRO A 202 -56.83 1.28 -12.15
N LYS A 203 -55.99 0.83 -11.18
CA LYS A 203 -55.98 1.44 -9.83
C LYS A 203 -54.73 1.15 -9.00
N GLU A 204 -54.27 2.22 -8.35
CA GLU A 204 -53.23 2.36 -7.30
C GLU A 204 -53.46 1.43 -6.10
N GLY A 205 -52.40 0.92 -5.46
CA GLY A 205 -51.88 1.49 -4.20
C GLY A 205 -51.39 0.40 -3.21
N PRO A 206 -50.71 0.76 -2.11
CA PRO A 206 -49.47 0.09 -1.66
C PRO A 206 -49.59 -0.72 -0.35
N ALA A 207 -48.57 -1.55 -0.08
CA ALA A 207 -48.00 -1.85 1.24
C ALA A 207 -46.56 -2.36 1.08
#